data_AF-A0A1H2ZP38-F1
#
_entry.id   AF-A0A1H2ZP38-F1
#
_cell.length_a   1.000
_cell.length_b   1.000
_cell.length_c   1.000
_cell.angle_alpha   90.00
_cell.angle_beta   90.00
_cell.angle_gamma   90.00
#
_symmetry.space_group_name_H-M   'P 1'
#
loop_
_entity.id
_entity.type
_entity.pdbx_description
1 polymer ?
#
loop_
_entity_poly.entity_id
_entity_poly.type
_entity_poly.pdbx_seq_one_letter_code
_entity_poly.pdbx_strand_id
1 'polypeptide(L)'
;MYIATYIIDIAALIYLMGLLYSNAALNTSRKKPFLIAIILTIVIILSEAGTVLTNNGSLNLRGINIVCNVLGFILTPMIPIAITLIFSRMILTTHKLLLISTFINIVATALSPIFGFIFYVDANNQYIRGDYFFVFIIVYIINLLILVIITLEVGKTNNYPIIGKLVGLSIFTIIGTSIQIVYPFTYSSWHCVTLSLLLYFF
;
A
#
# COMPACT_ATOMS: atom_id res chain seq x y z
N MET A 1 2.69 4.56 -21.27
CA MET A 1 2.02 3.26 -21.12
C MET A 1 1.47 3.09 -19.69
N TYR A 2 2.22 3.42 -18.65
CA TYR A 2 1.81 3.29 -17.23
C TYR A 2 0.59 4.14 -16.80
N ILE A 3 0.37 5.31 -17.39
CA ILE A 3 -0.79 6.16 -17.02
C ILE A 3 -2.12 5.48 -17.35
N ALA A 4 -2.19 4.75 -18.47
CA ALA A 4 -3.40 4.04 -18.85
C ALA A 4 -3.75 2.93 -17.84
N THR A 5 -2.75 2.21 -17.34
CA THR A 5 -2.98 1.15 -16.35
C THR A 5 -3.36 1.73 -14.98
N TYR A 6 -2.79 2.87 -14.58
CA TYR A 6 -3.24 3.59 -13.38
C TYR A 6 -4.69 4.08 -13.47
N ILE A 7 -5.12 4.56 -14.63
CA ILE A 7 -6.52 4.97 -14.84
C ILE A 7 -7.46 3.76 -14.71
N ILE A 8 -7.07 2.61 -15.26
CA ILE A 8 -7.85 1.36 -15.14
C ILE A 8 -7.96 0.95 -13.66
N ASP A 9 -6.86 0.96 -12.91
CA ASP A 9 -6.89 0.61 -11.49
C ASP A 9 -7.78 1.56 -10.69
N ILE A 10 -7.66 2.87 -10.91
CA ILE A 10 -8.48 3.87 -10.23
C ILE A 10 -9.97 3.66 -10.56
N ALA A 11 -10.30 3.42 -11.83
CA ALA A 11 -11.67 3.14 -12.24
C ALA A 11 -12.22 1.87 -11.57
N ALA A 12 -11.41 0.81 -11.49
CA ALA A 12 -11.76 -0.43 -10.80
C ALA A 12 -11.98 -0.23 -9.30
N LEU A 13 -11.14 0.58 -8.64
CA LEU A 13 -11.25 0.92 -7.22
C LEU A 13 -12.47 1.79 -6.93
N ILE A 14 -12.81 2.74 -7.80
CA ILE A 14 -14.03 3.55 -7.71
C ILE A 14 -15.27 2.68 -7.88
N TYR A 15 -15.26 1.76 -8.85
CA TYR A 15 -16.34 0.79 -9.04
C TYR A 15 -16.54 -0.08 -7.80
N LEU A 16 -15.43 -0.61 -7.23
CA LEU A 16 -15.44 -1.38 -6.00
C LEU A 16 -15.98 -0.58 -4.81
N MET A 17 -15.66 0.72 -4.72
CA MET A 17 -16.22 1.63 -3.71
C MET A 17 -17.75 1.74 -3.84
N GLY A 18 -18.26 1.85 -5.07
CA GLY A 18 -19.70 1.83 -5.36
C GLY A 18 -20.37 0.51 -4.93
N LEU A 19 -19.77 -0.63 -5.27
CA LEU A 19 -20.25 -1.95 -4.85
C LEU A 19 -20.32 -2.08 -3.32
N LEU A 20 -19.31 -1.58 -2.62
CA LEU A 20 -19.25 -1.62 -1.16
C LEU A 20 -20.33 -0.78 -0.50
N TYR A 21 -20.70 0.35 -1.11
CA TYR A 21 -21.80 1.19 -0.65
C TYR A 21 -23.16 0.49 -0.84
N SER A 22 -23.39 -0.09 -2.03
CA SER A 22 -24.65 -0.74 -2.38
C SER A 22 -24.89 -2.08 -1.67
N ASN A 23 -23.83 -2.78 -1.24
CA ASN A 23 -23.97 -4.11 -0.63
C ASN A 23 -24.50 -4.02 0.82
N ALA A 24 -25.80 -4.22 1.03
CA ALA A 24 -26.40 -4.23 2.36
C ALA A 24 -26.01 -5.44 3.23
N ALA A 25 -25.55 -6.54 2.63
CA ALA A 25 -25.21 -7.78 3.33
C ALA A 25 -23.80 -7.75 3.98
N LEU A 26 -22.92 -6.86 3.51
CA LEU A 26 -21.59 -6.69 4.10
C LEU A 26 -21.71 -6.01 5.48
N ASN A 27 -21.19 -6.68 6.50
CA ASN A 27 -21.20 -6.17 7.87
C ASN A 27 -20.52 -4.78 7.93
N THR A 28 -21.19 -3.79 8.51
CA THR A 28 -20.70 -2.40 8.66
C THR A 28 -19.32 -2.32 9.30
N SER A 29 -18.98 -3.30 10.14
CA SER A 29 -17.65 -3.44 10.75
C SER A 29 -16.51 -3.74 9.76
N ARG A 30 -16.78 -4.40 8.63
CA ARG A 30 -15.79 -4.67 7.57
C ARG A 30 -15.73 -3.59 6.50
N LYS A 31 -16.86 -2.90 6.25
CA LYS A 31 -16.96 -1.83 5.24
C LYS A 31 -15.95 -0.70 5.45
N LYS A 32 -15.81 -0.21 6.68
CA LYS A 32 -14.93 0.94 6.97
C LYS A 32 -13.44 0.64 6.69
N PRO A 33 -12.84 -0.45 7.21
CA PRO A 33 -11.46 -0.84 6.84
C PRO A 33 -11.26 -1.03 5.34
N PHE A 34 -12.25 -1.62 4.67
CA PHE A 34 -12.20 -1.87 3.23
C PHE A 34 -12.17 -0.56 2.44
N LEU A 35 -13.03 0.41 2.80
CA LEU A 35 -13.03 1.75 2.22
C LEU A 35 -11.69 2.46 2.45
N ILE A 36 -11.10 2.33 3.64
CA ILE A 36 -9.78 2.89 3.94
C ILE A 36 -8.72 2.28 3.02
N ALA A 37 -8.72 0.96 2.82
CA ALA A 37 -7.77 0.29 1.92
C ALA A 37 -7.92 0.77 0.47
N ILE A 38 -9.15 0.94 -0.02
CA ILE A 38 -9.44 1.49 -1.36
C ILE A 38 -8.88 2.91 -1.48
N ILE A 39 -9.23 3.80 -0.56
CA ILE A 39 -8.81 5.21 -0.58
C ILE A 39 -7.28 5.32 -0.52
N LEU A 40 -6.64 4.57 0.39
CA LEU A 40 -5.18 4.52 0.48
C LEU A 40 -4.55 4.09 -0.85
N THR A 41 -5.09 3.05 -1.48
CA THR A 41 -4.56 2.55 -2.76
C THR A 41 -4.70 3.59 -3.87
N ILE A 42 -5.84 4.30 -3.96
CA ILE A 42 -6.04 5.39 -4.94
C ILE A 42 -5.00 6.51 -4.71
N VAL A 43 -4.83 6.95 -3.46
CA VAL A 43 -3.87 8.03 -3.13
C VAL A 43 -2.45 7.62 -3.49
N ILE A 44 -2.09 6.35 -3.27
CA ILE A 44 -0.78 5.84 -3.64
C ILE A 44 -0.60 5.78 -5.16
N ILE A 45 -1.58 5.28 -5.91
CA ILE A 45 -1.53 5.24 -7.38
C ILE A 45 -1.36 6.66 -7.94
N LEU A 46 -2.11 7.64 -7.40
CA LEU A 46 -1.98 9.05 -7.79
C LEU A 46 -0.61 9.62 -7.43
N SER A 47 -0.06 9.25 -6.27
CA SER A 47 1.27 9.66 -5.85
C SER A 47 2.33 9.08 -6.78
N GLU A 48 2.25 7.79 -7.11
CA GLU A 48 3.17 7.14 -8.04
C GLU A 48 3.05 7.75 -9.45
N ALA A 49 1.85 7.92 -9.98
CA ALA A 49 1.61 8.61 -11.25
C ALA A 49 2.23 10.02 -11.25
N GLY A 50 2.07 10.76 -10.14
CA GLY A 50 2.69 12.06 -9.93
C GLY A 50 4.22 12.00 -9.98
N THR A 51 4.84 11.01 -9.32
CA THR A 51 6.30 10.82 -9.42
C THR A 51 6.73 10.51 -10.85
N VAL A 52 6.04 9.63 -11.57
CA VAL A 52 6.39 9.28 -12.96
C VAL A 52 6.26 10.49 -13.89
N LEU A 53 5.25 11.34 -13.69
CA LEU A 53 5.03 12.55 -14.49
C LEU A 53 6.02 13.67 -14.19
N THR A 54 6.49 13.76 -12.94
CA THR A 54 7.36 14.85 -12.47
C THR A 54 8.83 14.48 -12.52
N ASN A 55 9.17 13.19 -12.55
CA ASN A 55 10.55 12.71 -12.64
C ASN A 55 11.18 13.17 -13.96
N ASN A 56 12.41 13.68 -13.90
CA ASN A 56 13.13 14.28 -15.04
C ASN A 56 12.42 15.50 -15.67
N GLY A 57 11.37 16.01 -15.03
CA GLY A 57 10.65 17.22 -15.44
C GLY A 57 11.37 18.51 -15.03
N SER A 58 10.79 19.65 -15.39
CA SER A 58 11.32 20.97 -15.04
C SER A 58 11.52 21.14 -13.53
N LEU A 59 12.49 21.98 -13.13
CA LEU A 59 12.81 22.27 -11.73
C LEU A 59 11.59 22.75 -10.91
N ASN A 60 10.61 23.36 -11.56
CA ASN A 60 9.36 23.81 -10.95
C ASN A 60 8.49 22.65 -10.44
N LEU A 61 8.66 21.43 -10.96
CA LEU A 61 7.91 20.24 -10.56
C LEU A 61 8.56 19.47 -9.41
N ARG A 62 9.77 19.87 -8.97
CA ARG A 62 10.53 19.20 -7.91
C ARG A 62 9.77 19.10 -6.60
N GLY A 63 9.04 20.15 -6.23
CA GLY A 63 8.21 20.15 -5.01
C GLY A 63 7.11 19.08 -5.06
N ILE A 64 6.46 18.92 -6.22
CA ILE A 64 5.43 17.90 -6.42
C ILE A 64 6.06 16.51 -6.36
N ASN A 65 7.22 16.31 -7.00
CA ASN A 65 7.94 15.04 -6.96
C ASN A 65 8.28 14.60 -5.53
N ILE A 66 8.76 15.54 -4.70
CA ILE A 66 9.05 15.28 -3.28
C ILE A 66 7.78 14.87 -2.54
N VAL A 67 6.68 15.63 -2.67
CA VAL A 67 5.42 15.33 -1.98
C VAL A 67 4.88 13.96 -2.39
N CYS A 68 4.90 13.64 -3.69
CA CYS A 68 4.47 12.35 -4.21
C CYS A 68 5.30 11.19 -3.66
N ASN A 69 6.64 11.34 -3.58
CA ASN A 69 7.49 10.31 -2.96
C ASN A 69 7.22 10.18 -1.46
N VAL A 70 7.08 11.30 -0.72
CA VAL A 70 6.74 11.26 0.72
C VAL A 70 5.45 10.49 0.94
N LEU A 71 4.39 10.80 0.17
CA LEU A 71 3.11 10.10 0.27
C LEU A 71 3.24 8.61 -0.07
N GLY A 72 3.96 8.29 -1.15
CA GLY A 72 4.19 6.90 -1.56
C GLY A 72 4.85 6.07 -0.44
N PHE A 73 5.95 6.56 0.14
CA PHE A 73 6.69 5.83 1.18
C PHE A 73 6.00 5.81 2.54
N ILE A 74 5.20 6.83 2.88
CA ILE A 74 4.37 6.83 4.09
C ILE A 74 3.25 5.80 3.99
N LEU A 75 2.53 5.78 2.86
CA LEU A 75 1.28 5.05 2.73
C LEU A 75 1.48 3.58 2.31
N THR A 76 2.57 3.25 1.61
CA THR A 76 2.82 1.87 1.14
C THR A 76 2.80 0.85 2.28
N PRO A 77 3.50 1.04 3.41
CA PRO A 77 3.46 0.08 4.51
C PRO A 77 2.12 0.05 5.25
N MET A 78 1.25 1.05 5.03
CA MET A 78 -0.09 1.05 5.60
C MET A 78 -1.06 0.12 4.84
N ILE A 79 -0.77 -0.25 3.58
CA ILE A 79 -1.64 -1.12 2.79
C ILE A 79 -1.83 -2.51 3.43
N PRO A 80 -0.77 -3.26 3.79
CA PRO A 80 -0.95 -4.56 4.44
C PRO A 80 -1.74 -4.46 5.76
N ILE A 81 -1.53 -3.37 6.52
CA ILE A 81 -2.30 -3.10 7.75
C ILE A 81 -3.78 -2.85 7.42
N ALA A 82 -4.07 -2.03 6.42
CA ALA A 82 -5.44 -1.73 6.00
C ALA A 82 -6.18 -2.99 5.55
N ILE A 83 -5.51 -3.86 4.77
CA ILE A 83 -6.06 -5.16 4.35
C ILE A 83 -6.28 -6.06 5.58
N THR A 84 -5.32 -6.12 6.50
CA THR A 84 -5.44 -6.90 7.75
C THR A 84 -6.67 -6.49 8.56
N LEU A 85 -6.95 -5.17 8.63
CA LEU A 85 -8.10 -4.62 9.34
C LEU A 85 -9.46 -5.00 8.74
N ILE A 86 -9.51 -5.43 7.46
CA ILE A 86 -10.71 -5.99 6.84
C ILE A 86 -11.08 -7.32 7.52
N PHE A 87 -10.08 -8.12 7.89
CA PHE A 87 -10.28 -9.44 8.48
C PHE A 87 -10.40 -9.40 10.00
N SER A 88 -9.53 -8.65 10.66
CA SER A 88 -9.50 -8.56 12.13
C SER A 88 -9.13 -7.17 12.61
N ARG A 89 -10.01 -6.56 13.40
CA ARG A 89 -9.74 -5.29 14.10
C ARG A 89 -8.87 -5.46 15.35
N MET A 90 -8.74 -6.69 15.86
CA MET A 90 -7.94 -6.97 17.06
C MET A 90 -6.44 -6.72 16.83
N ILE A 91 -6.00 -6.56 15.59
CA ILE A 91 -4.60 -6.19 15.29
C ILE A 91 -4.18 -4.89 16.00
N LEU A 92 -5.06 -3.88 16.05
CA LEU A 92 -4.79 -2.60 16.70
C LEU A 92 -4.62 -2.72 18.21
N THR A 93 -5.13 -3.79 18.82
CA THR A 93 -5.03 -4.03 20.26
C THR A 93 -3.91 -5.01 20.60
N THR A 94 -3.80 -6.10 19.84
CA THR A 94 -2.88 -7.22 20.12
C THR A 94 -1.46 -6.95 19.64
N HIS A 95 -1.30 -6.22 18.53
CA HIS A 95 -0.01 -6.04 17.85
C HIS A 95 0.45 -4.58 17.83
N LYS A 96 0.10 -3.78 18.86
CA LYS A 96 0.44 -2.35 18.98
C LYS A 96 1.93 -2.07 18.80
N LEU A 97 2.78 -2.93 19.36
CA LEU A 97 4.24 -2.80 19.26
C LEU A 97 4.73 -2.88 17.80
N LEU A 98 4.08 -3.68 16.97
CA LEU A 98 4.44 -3.81 15.56
C LEU A 98 4.01 -2.58 14.74
N LEU A 99 2.97 -1.86 15.17
CA LEU A 99 2.57 -0.58 14.55
C LEU A 99 3.57 0.55 14.83
N ILE A 100 4.39 0.43 15.88
CA ILE A 100 5.49 1.37 16.15
C ILE A 100 6.47 1.38 14.97
N SER A 101 6.71 0.23 14.34
CA SER A 101 7.59 0.14 13.16
C SER A 101 7.06 1.00 12.00
N THR A 102 5.74 1.02 11.80
CA THR A 102 5.08 1.87 10.80
C THR A 102 5.20 3.34 11.16
N PHE A 103 5.06 3.68 12.44
CA PHE A 103 5.25 5.05 12.91
C PHE A 103 6.70 5.55 12.69
N ILE A 104 7.70 4.71 12.97
CA ILE A 104 9.11 4.99 12.69
C ILE A 104 9.30 5.28 11.19
N ASN A 105 8.72 4.46 10.31
CA ASN A 105 8.78 4.71 8.88
C ASN A 105 8.13 6.05 8.48
N ILE A 106 6.99 6.42 9.07
CA ILE A 106 6.34 7.70 8.79
C ILE A 106 7.26 8.87 9.13
N VAL A 107 7.87 8.85 10.33
CA VAL A 107 8.80 9.90 10.77
C VAL A 107 10.04 9.95 9.88
N ALA A 108 10.66 8.80 9.61
CA ALA A 108 11.83 8.72 8.74
C ALA A 108 11.54 9.20 7.31
N THR A 109 10.36 8.87 6.78
CA THR A 109 9.93 9.32 5.44
C THR A 109 9.66 10.82 5.41
N ALA A 110 8.96 11.36 6.41
CA ALA A 110 8.64 12.79 6.47
C ALA A 110 9.89 13.68 6.58
N LEU A 111 10.91 13.20 7.27
CA LEU A 111 12.21 13.86 7.41
C LEU A 111 13.14 13.62 6.21
N SER A 112 12.83 12.62 5.38
CA SER A 112 13.67 12.20 4.26
C SER A 112 13.99 13.30 3.24
N PRO A 113 13.08 14.22 2.87
CA PRO A 113 13.42 15.28 1.92
C PRO A 113 14.54 16.22 2.38
N ILE A 114 14.77 16.32 3.70
CA ILE A 114 15.77 17.18 4.31
C ILE A 114 17.05 16.40 4.62
N PHE A 115 16.91 15.21 5.21
CA PHE A 115 18.03 14.42 5.73
C PHE A 115 18.45 13.24 4.83
N GLY A 116 17.67 12.91 3.80
CA GLY A 116 17.96 11.84 2.86
C GLY A 116 17.84 10.42 3.43
N PHE A 117 17.07 10.21 4.51
CA PHE A 117 17.00 8.91 5.18
C PHE A 117 16.54 7.76 4.26
N ILE A 118 15.32 7.85 3.73
CA ILE A 118 14.72 6.80 2.89
C ILE A 118 14.97 7.09 1.41
N PHE A 119 14.81 8.35 1.02
CA PHE A 119 15.04 8.87 -0.32
C PHE A 119 15.43 10.35 -0.27
N TYR A 120 16.00 10.85 -1.36
CA TYR A 120 16.10 12.28 -1.60
C TYR A 120 15.88 12.59 -3.08
N VAL A 121 15.54 13.84 -3.38
CA VAL A 121 15.39 14.34 -4.75
C VAL A 121 16.48 15.37 -4.99
N ASP A 122 17.37 15.09 -5.94
CA ASP A 122 18.54 15.92 -6.23
C ASP A 122 18.16 17.28 -6.85
N ALA A 123 19.16 18.11 -7.12
CA ALA A 123 18.97 19.40 -7.76
C ALA A 123 18.42 19.29 -9.19
N ASN A 124 18.62 18.15 -9.86
CA ASN A 124 18.14 17.86 -11.20
C ASN A 124 16.78 17.13 -11.21
N ASN A 125 16.07 17.14 -10.07
CA ASN A 125 14.76 16.51 -9.91
C ASN A 125 14.79 14.98 -10.19
N GLN A 126 15.93 14.35 -9.90
CA GLN A 126 16.11 12.89 -9.95
C GLN A 126 15.82 12.30 -8.58
N TYR A 127 15.01 11.25 -8.57
CA TYR A 127 14.82 10.42 -7.38
C TYR A 127 16.07 9.57 -7.12
N ILE A 128 16.55 9.57 -5.87
CA ILE A 128 17.66 8.74 -5.43
C ILE A 128 17.29 8.06 -4.09
N ARG A 129 17.65 6.78 -3.97
CA ARG A 129 17.45 6.00 -2.73
C ARG A 129 18.42 6.50 -1.66
N GLY A 130 17.91 6.71 -0.45
CA GLY A 130 18.71 7.10 0.72
C GLY A 130 19.42 5.91 1.36
N ASP A 131 20.41 6.19 2.19
CA ASP A 131 21.25 5.17 2.85
C ASP A 131 20.44 4.28 3.82
N TYR A 132 19.35 4.82 4.38
CA TYR A 132 18.47 4.12 5.31
C TYR A 132 17.21 3.56 4.64
N PHE A 133 17.21 3.38 3.32
CA PHE A 133 16.08 2.77 2.59
C PHE A 133 15.71 1.37 3.13
N PHE A 134 16.66 0.64 3.73
CA PHE A 134 16.39 -0.64 4.36
C PHE A 134 15.37 -0.56 5.51
N VAL A 135 15.23 0.59 6.18
CA VAL A 135 14.22 0.81 7.22
C VAL A 135 12.81 0.65 6.64
N PHE A 136 12.56 1.26 5.48
CA PHE A 136 11.31 1.11 4.75
C PHE A 136 11.03 -0.36 4.39
N ILE A 137 12.04 -1.07 3.89
CA ILE A 137 11.92 -2.49 3.53
C ILE A 137 11.57 -3.34 4.75
N ILE A 138 12.28 -3.17 5.87
CA ILE A 138 12.03 -3.96 7.09
C ILE A 138 10.60 -3.73 7.60
N VAL A 139 10.17 -2.48 7.68
CA VAL A 139 8.81 -2.12 8.11
C VAL A 139 7.77 -2.71 7.17
N TYR A 140 8.03 -2.66 5.87
CA TYR A 140 7.14 -3.25 4.86
C TYR A 140 7.00 -4.77 5.03
N ILE A 141 8.10 -5.48 5.21
CA ILE A 141 8.11 -6.94 5.44
C ILE A 141 7.38 -7.30 6.74
N ILE A 142 7.60 -6.56 7.83
CA ILE A 142 6.88 -6.77 9.09
C ILE A 142 5.37 -6.67 8.87
N ASN A 143 4.90 -5.64 8.17
CA ASN A 143 3.48 -5.45 7.91
C ASN A 143 2.88 -6.52 7.00
N LEU A 144 3.65 -7.03 6.04
CA LEU A 144 3.23 -8.17 5.21
C LEU A 144 3.14 -9.49 6.01
N LEU A 145 4.09 -9.74 6.91
CA LEU A 145 4.05 -10.91 7.79
C LEU A 145 2.82 -10.88 8.70
N ILE A 146 2.49 -9.70 9.22
CA ILE A 146 1.27 -9.49 10.02
C ILE A 146 0.02 -9.84 9.22
N LEU A 147 -0.07 -9.38 7.97
CA LEU A 147 -1.17 -9.72 7.08
C LEU A 147 -1.33 -11.24 6.95
N VAL A 148 -0.25 -11.96 6.66
CA VAL A 148 -0.28 -13.43 6.52
C VAL A 148 -0.71 -14.12 7.81
N ILE A 149 -0.12 -13.76 8.95
CA ILE A 149 -0.42 -14.38 10.25
C ILE A 149 -1.91 -14.21 10.58
N ILE A 150 -2.45 -13.01 10.42
CA ILE A 150 -3.87 -12.75 10.72
C ILE A 150 -4.78 -13.45 9.73
N THR A 151 -4.45 -13.46 8.43
CA THR A 151 -5.24 -14.20 7.44
C THR A 151 -5.31 -15.70 7.81
N LEU A 152 -4.20 -16.28 8.30
CA LEU A 152 -4.16 -17.66 8.77
C LEU A 152 -4.97 -17.88 10.05
N GLU A 153 -4.88 -16.97 11.03
CA GLU A 153 -5.59 -17.05 12.30
C GLU A 153 -7.11 -16.95 12.12
N VAL A 154 -7.57 -15.97 11.33
CA VAL A 154 -8.97 -15.81 10.95
C VAL A 154 -9.48 -17.03 10.19
N GLY A 155 -8.60 -17.67 9.42
CA GLY A 155 -8.94 -18.91 8.76
C GLY A 155 -9.16 -20.07 9.73
N LYS A 156 -8.20 -20.34 10.62
CA LYS A 156 -8.32 -21.43 11.59
C LYS A 156 -9.55 -21.30 12.49
N THR A 157 -9.91 -20.08 12.88
CA THR A 157 -11.02 -19.82 13.83
C THR A 157 -12.40 -19.98 13.22
N ASN A 158 -12.58 -19.74 11.92
CA ASN A 158 -13.91 -19.66 11.30
C ASN A 158 -14.26 -20.80 10.35
N ASN A 159 -13.37 -21.78 10.11
CA ASN A 159 -13.59 -22.92 9.19
C ASN A 159 -14.17 -22.52 7.82
N TYR A 160 -13.87 -21.31 7.33
CA TYR A 160 -14.38 -20.85 6.05
C TYR A 160 -13.70 -21.61 4.90
N PRO A 161 -14.44 -22.17 3.93
CA PRO A 161 -13.83 -22.80 2.74
C PRO A 161 -13.06 -21.81 1.84
N ILE A 162 -13.13 -20.51 2.14
CA ILE A 162 -12.57 -19.39 1.38
C ILE A 162 -11.13 -19.04 1.83
N ILE A 163 -10.61 -19.67 2.89
CA ILE A 163 -9.29 -19.34 3.48
C ILE A 163 -8.14 -19.50 2.51
N GLY A 164 -8.13 -20.58 1.72
CA GLY A 164 -7.09 -20.79 0.71
C GLY A 164 -7.04 -19.64 -0.30
N LYS A 165 -8.21 -19.08 -0.64
CA LYS A 165 -8.29 -17.89 -1.51
C LYS A 165 -7.73 -16.66 -0.80
N LEU A 166 -8.11 -16.41 0.45
CA LEU A 166 -7.61 -15.26 1.21
C LEU A 166 -6.09 -15.29 1.39
N VAL A 167 -5.53 -16.44 1.77
CA VAL A 167 -4.08 -16.63 1.90
C VAL A 167 -3.40 -16.46 0.54
N GLY A 168 -3.98 -17.02 -0.53
CA GLY A 168 -3.48 -16.85 -1.90
C GLY A 168 -3.43 -15.37 -2.32
N LEU A 169 -4.45 -14.58 -1.98
CA LEU A 169 -4.49 -13.14 -2.27
C LEU A 169 -3.47 -12.35 -1.44
N SER A 170 -3.26 -12.70 -0.17
CA SER A 170 -2.19 -12.11 0.65
C SER A 170 -0.82 -12.39 0.04
N ILE A 171 -0.56 -13.64 -0.37
CA ILE A 171 0.70 -14.02 -1.04
C ILE A 171 0.86 -13.32 -2.39
N PHE A 172 -0.20 -13.23 -3.18
CA PHE A 172 -0.19 -12.51 -4.45
C PHE A 172 0.13 -11.02 -4.27
N THR A 173 -0.47 -10.39 -3.25
CA THR A 173 -0.14 -9.01 -2.87
C THR A 173 1.35 -8.88 -2.53
N ILE A 174 1.89 -9.79 -1.70
CA ILE A 174 3.30 -9.80 -1.30
C ILE A 174 4.23 -9.89 -2.51
N ILE A 175 3.97 -10.84 -3.40
CA ILE A 175 4.81 -11.06 -4.58
C ILE A 175 4.77 -9.82 -5.48
N GLY A 176 3.57 -9.33 -5.78
CA GLY A 176 3.36 -8.17 -6.65
C GLY A 176 4.09 -6.92 -6.20
N THR A 177 4.10 -6.66 -4.89
CA THR A 177 4.75 -5.49 -4.31
C THR A 177 6.25 -5.69 -4.08
N SER A 178 6.68 -6.92 -3.76
CA SER A 178 8.10 -7.24 -3.60
C SER A 178 8.87 -7.15 -4.92
N ILE A 179 8.23 -7.53 -6.04
CA ILE A 179 8.82 -7.40 -7.38
C ILE A 179 9.23 -5.95 -7.64
N GLN A 180 8.41 -4.97 -7.26
CA GLN A 180 8.73 -3.55 -7.49
C GLN A 180 9.87 -3.03 -6.61
N ILE A 181 10.08 -3.62 -5.41
CA ILE A 181 11.23 -3.28 -4.56
C ILE A 181 12.54 -3.68 -5.25
N VAL A 182 12.55 -4.87 -5.88
CA VAL A 182 13.69 -5.42 -6.63
C VAL A 182 13.85 -4.73 -7.98
N TYR A 183 12.75 -4.52 -8.69
CA TYR A 183 12.67 -3.93 -10.03
C TYR A 183 11.73 -2.70 -10.02
N PRO A 184 12.26 -1.49 -9.74
CA PRO A 184 11.45 -0.29 -9.58
C PRO A 184 10.62 0.10 -10.81
N PHE A 185 11.07 -0.30 -12.01
CA PHE A 185 10.45 0.08 -13.28
C PHE A 185 9.30 -0.82 -13.73
N THR A 186 8.96 -1.85 -12.94
CA THR A 186 7.88 -2.80 -13.29
C THR A 186 6.50 -2.28 -12.91
N TYR A 187 6.41 -1.34 -11.95
CA TYR A 187 5.17 -0.69 -11.47
C TYR A 187 4.02 -1.69 -11.20
N SER A 188 4.35 -2.88 -10.70
CA SER A 188 3.39 -4.00 -10.53
C SER A 188 2.59 -3.93 -9.23
N SER A 189 3.06 -3.16 -8.23
CA SER A 189 2.51 -3.19 -6.87
C SER A 189 1.02 -2.90 -6.84
N TRP A 190 0.61 -1.79 -7.46
CA TRP A 190 -0.76 -1.29 -7.32
C TRP A 190 -1.76 -2.05 -8.17
N HIS A 191 -1.31 -2.63 -9.30
CA HIS A 191 -2.10 -3.58 -10.07
C HIS A 191 -2.44 -4.82 -9.22
N CYS A 192 -1.44 -5.36 -8.51
CA CYS A 192 -1.63 -6.53 -7.63
C CYS A 192 -2.51 -6.21 -6.41
N VAL A 193 -2.33 -5.03 -5.79
CA VAL A 193 -3.17 -4.60 -4.66
C VAL A 193 -4.61 -4.36 -5.10
N THR A 194 -4.83 -3.70 -6.24
CA THR A 194 -6.17 -3.42 -6.79
C THR A 194 -6.92 -4.72 -7.09
N LEU A 195 -6.26 -5.66 -7.77
CA LEU A 195 -6.84 -6.97 -8.06
C LEU A 195 -7.15 -7.74 -6.76
N SER A 196 -6.25 -7.68 -5.77
CA SER A 196 -6.48 -8.33 -4.47
C SER A 196 -7.68 -7.74 -3.74
N LEU A 197 -7.82 -6.42 -3.72
CA LEU A 197 -8.97 -5.74 -3.12
C LEU A 197 -10.28 -6.12 -3.82
N LEU A 198 -10.31 -6.18 -5.15
CA LEU A 198 -11.49 -6.67 -5.88
C LEU A 198 -11.84 -8.11 -5.47
N LEU A 199 -10.85 -9.00 -5.45
CA LEU A 199 -11.05 -10.41 -5.13
C LEU A 199 -11.35 -10.67 -3.64
N TYR A 200 -11.01 -9.73 -2.75
CA TYR A 200 -11.44 -9.79 -1.34
C TYR A 200 -12.91 -9.41 -1.13
N PHE A 201 -13.51 -8.69 -2.06
CA PHE A 201 -14.91 -8.31 -1.98
C PHE A 201 -15.86 -9.43 -2.39
N PHE A 202 -15.48 -10.21 -3.40
CA PHE A 202 -16.24 -11.33 -3.95
C PHE A 202 -15.99 -12.64 -3.19
#